data_AF-A0A3C0CYQ5-F1
#
_entry.id   AF-A0A3C0CYQ5-F1
#
_cell.length_a   1.000
_cell.length_b   1.000
_cell.length_c   1.000
_cell.angle_alpha   90.00
_cell.angle_beta   90.00
_cell.angle_gamma   90.00
#
_symmetry.space_group_name_H-M   'P 1'
#
loop_
_entity.id
_entity.type
_entity.pdbx_description
1 polymer ?
#
loop_
_entity_poly.entity_id
_entity_poly.type
_entity_poly.pdbx_seq_one_letter_code
_entity_poly.pdbx_strand_id
1 'polypeptide(L)'
;AMRANRGYDGIKAPKTIFHRYISEDIPMSLIPIASLGRLVNVQTPTIDSIILLGSILHGENFWATGRTAERLGLAGLTLKQIRRFILEGEEGLAWNEPSLREQSATVSTLREL
;
A
#
# COMPACT_ATOMS: atom_id res chain seq x y z
N ALA A 1 -1.26 -24.60 -10.02
CA ALA A 1 -0.16 -24.21 -9.11
C ALA A 1 -0.53 -24.43 -7.64
N MET A 2 -1.43 -23.65 -7.02
CA MET A 2 -1.73 -23.76 -5.58
C MET A 2 -2.22 -25.15 -5.14
N ARG A 3 -3.16 -25.77 -5.88
CA ARG A 3 -3.70 -27.12 -5.55
C ARG A 3 -2.70 -28.28 -5.69
N ALA A 4 -1.56 -28.05 -6.35
CA ALA A 4 -0.54 -29.08 -6.56
C ALA A 4 0.65 -28.96 -5.59
N ASN A 5 0.64 -27.94 -4.72
CA ASN A 5 1.70 -27.73 -3.75
C ASN A 5 1.30 -28.34 -2.40
N ARG A 6 1.94 -29.45 -2.03
CA ARG A 6 1.70 -30.19 -0.78
C ARG A 6 1.88 -29.35 0.48
N GLY A 7 2.64 -28.25 0.41
CA GLY A 7 2.78 -27.31 1.53
C GLY A 7 1.49 -26.59 1.92
N TYR A 8 0.46 -26.60 1.06
CA TYR A 8 -0.87 -26.04 1.37
C TYR A 8 -1.87 -27.09 1.87
N ASP A 9 -1.47 -28.36 2.00
CA ASP A 9 -2.36 -29.42 2.47
C ASP A 9 -2.87 -29.10 3.88
N GLY A 10 -4.19 -29.14 4.06
CA GLY A 10 -4.84 -28.87 5.36
C GLY A 10 -5.03 -27.40 5.71
N ILE A 11 -4.45 -26.45 4.96
CA ILE A 11 -4.69 -25.01 5.18
C ILE A 11 -6.09 -24.64 4.67
N LYS A 12 -6.93 -24.14 5.56
CA LYS A 12 -8.33 -23.76 5.27
C LYS A 12 -8.49 -22.25 5.27
N ALA A 13 -9.50 -21.78 4.55
CA ALA A 13 -9.91 -20.38 4.63
C ALA A 13 -10.38 -20.04 6.05
N PRO A 14 -10.18 -18.79 6.51
CA PRO A 14 -10.78 -18.29 7.74
C PRO A 14 -12.30 -18.50 7.76
N LYS A 15 -12.87 -18.68 8.94
CA LYS A 15 -14.33 -18.87 9.12
C LYS A 15 -15.13 -17.57 9.03
N THR A 16 -14.47 -16.43 8.96
CA THR A 16 -15.08 -15.10 8.95
C THR A 16 -14.43 -14.26 7.86
N ILE A 17 -15.23 -13.36 7.29
CA ILE A 17 -14.73 -12.34 6.37
C ILE A 17 -13.93 -11.25 7.07
N PHE A 18 -14.13 -11.06 8.38
CA PHE A 18 -13.38 -10.12 9.21
C PHE A 18 -12.03 -10.74 9.61
N HIS A 19 -11.15 -10.90 8.63
CA HIS A 19 -9.82 -11.47 8.79
C HIS A 19 -8.77 -10.56 8.13
N ARG A 20 -7.51 -10.69 8.56
CA ARG A 20 -6.40 -9.85 8.08
C ARG A 20 -6.18 -9.91 6.57
N TYR A 21 -6.57 -11.02 5.92
CA TYR A 21 -6.48 -11.15 4.46
C TYR A 21 -7.28 -10.08 3.70
N ILE A 22 -8.27 -9.44 4.34
CA ILE A 22 -8.99 -8.32 3.76
C ILE A 22 -8.50 -7.02 4.42
N SER A 23 -8.57 -6.94 5.75
CA SER A 23 -8.29 -5.70 6.48
C SER A 23 -6.82 -5.25 6.45
N GLU A 24 -5.89 -6.12 6.03
CA GLU A 24 -4.48 -5.79 5.82
C GLU A 24 -4.15 -5.74 4.33
N ASP A 25 -4.43 -6.81 3.57
CA ASP A 25 -3.97 -6.91 2.17
C ASP A 25 -4.61 -5.85 1.27
N ILE A 26 -5.87 -5.46 1.52
CA ILE A 26 -6.50 -4.41 0.71
C ILE A 26 -5.86 -3.04 0.96
N PRO A 27 -5.90 -2.47 2.19
CA PRO A 27 -5.36 -1.13 2.42
C PRO A 27 -3.83 -1.06 2.33
N MET A 28 -3.10 -2.15 2.60
CA MET A 28 -1.63 -2.17 2.65
C MET A 28 -0.95 -2.74 1.41
N SER A 29 -1.69 -3.45 0.54
CA SER A 29 -1.14 -3.98 -0.72
C SER A 29 -1.92 -3.50 -1.95
N LEU A 30 -3.23 -3.80 -2.04
CA LEU A 30 -4.00 -3.52 -3.25
C LEU A 30 -4.18 -2.02 -3.52
N ILE A 31 -4.48 -1.23 -2.49
CA ILE A 31 -4.60 0.23 -2.60
C ILE A 31 -3.28 0.87 -3.09
N PRO A 32 -2.10 0.58 -2.49
CA PRO A 32 -0.83 1.05 -3.02
C PRO A 32 -0.60 0.71 -4.48
N ILE A 33 -0.87 -0.54 -4.89
CA ILE A 33 -0.64 -0.99 -6.27
C ILE A 33 -1.57 -0.26 -7.24
N ALA A 34 -2.86 -0.19 -6.94
CA ALA A 34 -3.84 0.51 -7.78
C ALA A 34 -3.55 2.02 -7.86
N SER A 35 -3.20 2.63 -6.74
CA SER A 35 -2.86 4.05 -6.66
C SER A 35 -1.57 4.39 -7.43
N LEU A 36 -0.54 3.56 -7.33
CA LEU A 36 0.66 3.68 -8.16
C LEU A 36 0.33 3.52 -9.65
N GLY A 37 -0.53 2.56 -10.00
CA GLY A 37 -1.03 2.39 -11.37
C GLY A 37 -1.64 3.68 -11.90
N ARG A 38 -2.53 4.32 -11.13
CA ARG A 38 -3.13 5.62 -11.48
C ARG A 38 -2.08 6.72 -11.68
N LEU A 39 -1.09 6.81 -10.78
CA LEU A 39 -0.01 7.80 -10.87
C LEU A 39 0.80 7.68 -12.18
N VAL A 40 0.98 6.45 -12.69
CA VAL A 40 1.72 6.18 -13.93
C VAL A 40 0.83 5.87 -15.13
N ASN A 41 -0.47 6.18 -15.06
CA ASN A 41 -1.47 5.95 -16.11
C ASN A 41 -1.61 4.49 -16.56
N VAL A 42 -1.43 3.53 -15.65
CA VAL A 42 -1.68 2.10 -15.86
C VAL A 42 -2.97 1.70 -15.16
N GLN A 43 -3.92 1.17 -15.91
CA GLN A 43 -5.20 0.71 -15.37
C GLN A 43 -5.05 -0.63 -14.63
N THR A 44 -5.78 -0.78 -13.53
CA THR A 44 -5.77 -1.99 -12.69
C THR A 44 -7.18 -2.52 -12.41
N PRO A 45 -8.04 -2.71 -13.44
CA PRO A 45 -9.48 -2.91 -13.27
C PRO A 45 -9.85 -4.10 -12.36
N THR A 46 -9.06 -5.18 -12.41
CA THR A 46 -9.26 -6.35 -11.53
C THR A 46 -8.94 -6.03 -10.08
N ILE A 47 -7.88 -5.26 -9.82
CA ILE A 47 -7.51 -4.83 -8.46
C ILE A 47 -8.58 -3.87 -7.93
N ASP A 48 -9.01 -2.90 -8.74
CA ASP A 48 -10.09 -1.97 -8.39
C ASP A 48 -11.39 -2.73 -8.02
N SER A 49 -11.71 -3.80 -8.76
CA SER A 49 -12.88 -4.64 -8.48
C SER A 49 -12.75 -5.41 -7.15
N ILE A 50 -11.57 -5.94 -6.84
CA ILE A 50 -11.32 -6.62 -5.55
C ILE A 50 -11.40 -5.63 -4.38
N ILE A 51 -10.83 -4.43 -4.53
CA ILE A 51 -10.93 -3.36 -3.53
C ILE A 51 -12.40 -3.02 -3.28
N LEU A 52 -13.20 -2.83 -4.34
CA LEU A 52 -14.63 -2.54 -4.21
C LEU A 52 -15.37 -3.63 -3.43
N LEU A 53 -15.18 -4.90 -3.80
CA LEU A 53 -15.83 -6.02 -3.12
C LEU A 53 -15.42 -6.13 -1.65
N GLY A 54 -14.13 -5.99 -1.36
CA GLY A 54 -13.62 -5.99 0.02
C GLY A 54 -14.20 -4.85 0.84
N SER A 55 -14.27 -3.65 0.27
CA SER A 55 -14.88 -2.48 0.89
C SER A 55 -16.35 -2.71 1.25
N ILE A 56 -17.13 -3.31 0.33
CA ILE A 56 -18.53 -3.64 0.59
C ILE A 56 -18.65 -4.68 1.71
N LEU A 57 -17.83 -5.73 1.68
CA LEU A 57 -17.86 -6.80 2.68
C LEU A 57 -17.52 -6.31 4.10
N HIS A 58 -16.59 -5.36 4.22
CA HIS A 58 -16.17 -4.80 5.51
C HIS A 58 -16.95 -3.55 5.93
N GLY A 59 -17.75 -2.98 5.03
CA GLY A 59 -18.41 -1.69 5.29
C GLY A 59 -17.42 -0.53 5.44
N GLU A 60 -16.24 -0.64 4.84
CA GLU A 60 -15.15 0.34 4.96
C GLU A 60 -14.72 0.84 3.58
N ASN A 61 -14.50 2.15 3.45
CA ASN A 61 -13.90 2.71 2.24
C ASN A 61 -12.36 2.59 2.29
N PHE A 62 -11.81 1.54 1.69
CA PHE A 62 -10.36 1.31 1.71
C PHE A 62 -9.57 2.32 0.89
N TRP A 63 -10.19 3.05 -0.06
CA TRP A 63 -9.53 4.20 -0.69
C TRP A 63 -9.32 5.35 0.28
N ALA A 64 -10.21 5.50 1.27
CA ALA A 64 -10.10 6.52 2.30
C ALA A 64 -9.13 6.14 3.43
N THR A 65 -8.80 4.86 3.63
CA THR A 65 -7.94 4.41 4.76
C THR A 65 -6.64 3.75 4.33
N GLY A 66 -6.55 3.26 3.10
CA GLY A 66 -5.35 2.59 2.56
C GLY A 66 -4.20 3.53 2.22
N ARG A 67 -3.04 2.93 1.91
CA ARG A 67 -1.79 3.63 1.59
C ARG A 67 -1.74 4.00 0.10
N THR A 68 -2.35 5.13 -0.25
CA THR A 68 -2.28 5.66 -1.62
C THR A 68 -0.89 6.24 -1.92
N ALA A 69 -0.55 6.44 -3.19
CA ALA A 69 0.69 7.06 -3.64
C ALA A 69 0.87 8.46 -3.02
N GLU A 70 -0.21 9.22 -2.83
CA GLU A 70 -0.21 10.50 -2.13
C GLU A 70 0.25 10.34 -0.68
N ARG A 71 -0.32 9.37 0.05
CA ARG A 71 0.05 9.08 1.45
C ARG A 71 1.47 8.53 1.61
N LEU A 72 1.99 7.92 0.56
CA LEU A 72 3.38 7.46 0.48
C LEU A 72 4.35 8.58 0.09
N GLY A 73 3.88 9.80 -0.15
CA GLY A 73 4.71 10.94 -0.54
C GLY A 73 5.22 10.87 -1.99
N LEU A 74 4.52 10.12 -2.85
CA LEU A 74 4.89 9.87 -4.25
C LEU A 74 4.11 10.74 -5.25
N ALA A 75 3.14 11.52 -4.77
CA ALA A 75 2.34 12.40 -5.61
C ALA A 75 3.23 13.40 -6.40
N GLY A 76 2.93 13.57 -7.68
CA GLY A 76 3.66 14.49 -8.56
C GLY A 76 5.06 14.03 -8.98
N LEU A 77 5.55 12.89 -8.49
CA LEU A 77 6.83 12.34 -8.91
C LEU A 77 6.70 11.63 -10.26
N THR A 78 7.69 11.83 -11.13
CA THR A 78 7.88 11.02 -12.33
C THR A 78 8.33 9.61 -11.97
N LEU A 79 8.12 8.64 -12.86
CA LEU A 79 8.60 7.25 -12.67
C LEU A 79 10.11 7.18 -12.35
N LYS A 80 10.92 8.05 -12.97
CA LYS A 80 12.36 8.13 -12.71
C LYS A 80 12.64 8.59 -11.27
N GLN A 81 11.90 9.60 -10.78
CA GLN A 81 12.03 10.08 -9.40
C GLN A 81 11.53 9.05 -8.39
N ILE A 82 10.42 8.35 -8.67
CA ILE A 82 9.92 7.26 -7.81
C ILE A 82 10.96 6.15 -7.70
N ARG A 83 11.54 5.73 -8.83
CA ARG A 83 12.59 4.70 -8.84
C ARG A 83 13.79 5.14 -8.01
N ARG A 84 14.23 6.40 -8.16
CA ARG A 84 15.35 6.95 -7.39
C ARG A 84 15.03 6.99 -5.89
N PHE A 85 13.86 7.50 -5.52
CA PHE A 85 13.34 7.51 -4.14
C PHE A 85 13.43 6.13 -3.49
N ILE A 86 12.94 5.09 -4.17
CA ILE A 86 12.91 3.72 -3.63
C ILE A 86 14.32 3.12 -3.49
N LEU A 87 15.21 3.37 -4.45
CA LEU A 87 16.53 2.74 -4.49
C LEU A 87 17.58 3.46 -3.64
N GLU A 88 17.50 4.77 -3.54
CA GLU A 88 18.53 5.62 -2.94
C GLU A 88 18.07 6.23 -1.61
N GLY A 89 16.77 6.16 -1.29
CA GLY A 89 16.22 6.69 -0.04
C GLY A 89 16.22 8.21 0.06
N GLU A 90 16.42 8.93 -1.05
CA GLU A 90 16.29 10.40 -1.07
C GLU A 90 14.89 10.84 -0.64
N GLU A 91 14.75 11.94 0.10
CA GLU A 91 13.45 12.49 0.48
C GLU A 91 12.64 12.84 -0.77
N GLY A 92 11.55 12.11 -1.01
CA GLY A 92 10.55 12.47 -2.02
C GLY A 92 10.09 13.90 -1.74
N LEU A 93 9.85 14.69 -2.79
CA LEU A 93 9.54 16.12 -2.70
C LEU A 93 8.45 16.47 -1.65
N ALA A 94 7.58 15.52 -1.29
CA ALA A 94 6.54 15.66 -0.26
C ALA A 94 7.06 15.61 1.20
N TRP A 95 8.19 14.96 1.50
CA TRP A 95 8.80 14.94 2.84
C TRP A 95 9.55 16.24 3.17
N ASN A 96 9.75 17.11 2.17
CA ASN A 96 10.34 18.44 2.34
C ASN A 96 9.34 19.49 2.86
N GLU A 97 8.07 19.13 3.06
CA GLU A 97 7.11 19.98 3.77
C GLU A 97 7.53 20.12 5.26
N PRO A 98 7.75 21.34 5.77
CA PRO A 98 8.25 21.56 7.13
C PRO A 98 7.42 20.89 8.23
N SER A 99 6.11 20.76 8.02
CA SER A 99 5.16 20.14 8.96
C SER A 99 5.35 18.62 9.15
N LEU A 100 6.02 17.93 8.21
CA LEU A 100 6.26 16.49 8.26
C LEU A 100 7.69 16.13 8.72
N ARG A 101 8.62 17.10 8.71
CA ARG A 101 10.01 16.90 9.16
C ARG A 101 10.17 16.67 10.65
N GLU A 102 9.35 17.33 11.48
CA GLU A 102 9.39 17.18 12.95
C GLU A 102 9.15 15.74 13.41
N GLN A 103 8.35 14.97 12.67
CA GLN A 103 8.04 13.58 13.00
C GLN A 103 9.14 12.60 12.56
N SER A 104 9.93 12.96 11.53
CA SER A 104 11.03 12.15 11.00
C SER A 104 12.30 12.26 11.85
N ALA A 105 12.58 13.45 12.40
CA ALA A 105 13.73 13.68 13.28
C ALA A 105 13.71 12.74 14.50
N THR A 106 12.54 12.47 15.09
CA THR A 106 12.39 11.54 16.22
C THR A 106 12.76 10.10 15.86
N VAL A 107 12.52 9.66 14.62
CA VAL A 107 12.83 8.30 14.16
C VAL A 107 14.30 8.13 13.78
N SER A 108 14.94 9.20 13.30
CA SER A 108 16.40 9.21 13.04
C SER A 108 17.21 9.13 14.33
N THR A 109 16.81 9.84 15.39
CA THR A 109 17.52 9.80 16.69
C THR A 109 17.38 8.44 17.38
N LEU A 110 16.29 7.71 17.13
CA LEU A 110 16.07 6.35 17.65
C LEU A 110 16.84 5.25 16.90
N ARG A 111 17.48 5.55 15.77
CA ARG A 111 18.34 4.60 15.03
C ARG A 111 19.82 4.70 15.44
N GLU A 112 20.18 5.71 16.22
CA GLU A 112 21.54 5.93 16.74
C GLU A 112 21.67 5.56 18.24
N LEU A 113 20.62 4.94 18.82
CA LEU A 113 20.61 4.31 20.15
C LEU A 113 20.39 2.80 20.02
#